data_AF-A0A1H4HU98-F1
#
_entry.id   AF-A0A1H4HU98-F1
#
_cell.length_a   1.000
_cell.length_b   1.000
_cell.length_c   1.000
_cell.angle_alpha   90.00
_cell.angle_beta   90.00
_cell.angle_gamma   90.00
#
_symmetry.space_group_name_H-M   'P 1'
#
loop_
_entity.id
_entity.type
_entity.pdbx_description
1 polymer ?
#
loop_
_entity_poly.entity_id
_entity_poly.type
_entity_poly.pdbx_seq_one_letter_code
_entity_poly.pdbx_strand_id
1 'polypeptide(L)' 'MSWLTALEWAGALTGLAGAFILATNSRFSPIGWLAFLLANFLMVGFALAGGHWGLLTQQVGFTFTSLLGIYRSGLLRSER' A
#
# COMPACT_ATOMS: atom_id res chain seq x y z
N MET A 1 -12.09 18.16 10.62
CA MET A 1 -11.70 17.02 9.76
C MET A 1 -12.36 15.77 10.35
N SER A 2 -13.11 14.98 9.58
CA SER A 2 -13.62 13.71 10.09
C SER A 2 -12.49 12.68 10.14
N TRP A 3 -12.60 11.65 11.01
CA TRP A 3 -11.59 10.59 11.06
C TRP A 3 -11.50 9.80 9.73
N LEU A 4 -12.62 9.66 9.02
CA LEU A 4 -12.68 9.04 7.69
C LEU A 4 -11.88 9.86 6.67
N THR A 5 -12.03 11.18 6.70
CA THR A 5 -11.25 12.08 5.84
C THR A 5 -9.75 11.97 6.14
N ALA A 6 -9.37 11.80 7.41
CA ALA A 6 -7.97 11.60 7.77
C ALA A 6 -7.42 10.28 7.20
N LEU A 7 -8.17 9.17 7.29
CA LEU A 7 -7.79 7.90 6.66
C LEU A 7 -7.72 7.99 5.14
N GLU A 8 -8.69 8.66 4.52
CA GLU A 8 -8.76 8.85 3.07
C GLU A 8 -7.50 9.54 2.55
N TRP A 9 -7.16 10.69 3.11
CA TRP A 9 -5.98 11.45 2.71
C TRP A 9 -4.68 10.75 3.09
N ALA A 10 -4.60 10.14 4.27
CA ALA A 10 -3.41 9.39 4.68
C ALA A 10 -3.15 8.20 3.74
N GLY A 11 -4.17 7.40 3.44
CA GLY A 11 -4.06 6.27 2.51
C GLY A 11 -3.75 6.72 1.07
N ALA A 12 -4.34 7.83 0.61
CA ALA A 12 -4.09 8.36 -0.72
C ALA A 12 -2.64 8.88 -0.87
N LEU A 13 -2.17 9.68 0.07
CA LEU A 13 -0.81 10.25 0.03
C LEU A 13 0.26 9.17 0.19
N THR A 14 0.07 8.23 1.13
CA THR A 14 1.00 7.10 1.30
C THR A 14 0.97 6.15 0.11
N GLY A 15 -0.21 5.91 -0.47
CA GLY A 15 -0.37 5.10 -1.68
C GLY A 15 0.33 5.70 -2.89
N LEU A 16 0.17 7.02 -3.12
CA LEU A 16 0.87 7.74 -4.18
C LEU A 16 2.39 7.74 -3.98
N ALA A 17 2.86 8.01 -2.75
CA ALA A 17 4.29 8.00 -2.44
C ALA A 17 4.89 6.60 -2.64
N GLY A 18 4.22 5.55 -2.16
CA GLY A 18 4.62 4.15 -2.36
C GLY A 18 4.69 3.81 -3.85
N ALA A 19 3.63 4.09 -4.61
CA ALA A 19 3.57 3.84 -6.05
C ALA A 19 4.65 4.61 -6.83
N PHE A 20 4.95 5.85 -6.44
CA PHE A 20 6.02 6.63 -7.04
C PHE A 20 7.39 5.98 -6.79
N ILE A 21 7.67 5.56 -5.54
CA ILE A 21 8.91 4.86 -5.21
C ILE A 21 9.03 3.55 -6.01
N LEU A 22 7.95 2.76 -6.13
CA LEU A 22 7.90 1.57 -6.97
C LEU A 22 8.25 1.88 -8.43
N ALA A 23 7.66 2.95 -8.99
CA ALA A 23 7.86 3.34 -10.37
C ALA A 23 9.31 3.72 -10.69
N THR A 24 10.09 4.17 -9.68
CA THR A 24 11.51 4.47 -9.88
C THR A 24 12.38 3.24 -10.17
N ASN A 25 11.88 2.02 -9.92
CA ASN A 25 12.60 0.75 -10.08
C ASN A 25 14.03 0.82 -9.50
N SER A 26 14.17 1.51 -8.38
CA SER A 26 15.46 1.77 -7.74
C SER A 26 15.74 0.76 -6.64
N ARG A 27 16.92 0.84 -6.03
CA ARG A 27 17.27 0.07 -4.81
C ARG A 27 16.29 0.26 -3.64
N PHE A 28 15.44 1.29 -3.71
CA PHE A 28 14.43 1.60 -2.70
C PHE A 28 13.06 0.97 -2.99
N SER A 29 12.90 0.25 -4.11
CA SER A 29 11.69 -0.52 -4.43
C SER A 29 11.17 -1.39 -3.27
N PRO A 30 12.01 -2.06 -2.47
CA PRO A 30 11.54 -2.82 -1.30
C PRO A 30 10.80 -1.93 -0.26
N ILE A 31 11.27 -0.70 -0.03
CA ILE A 31 10.63 0.27 0.88
C ILE A 31 9.32 0.78 0.28
N GLY A 32 9.30 1.00 -1.04
CA GLY A 32 8.09 1.37 -1.75
C GLY A 32 6.98 0.35 -1.58
N TRP A 33 7.30 -0.95 -1.63
CA TRP A 33 6.29 -2.00 -1.42
C TRP A 33 5.73 -2.01 -0.01
N LEU A 34 6.55 -1.73 1.01
CA LEU A 34 6.10 -1.58 2.40
C LEU A 34 5.20 -0.35 2.57
N ALA A 35 5.56 0.77 1.96
CA ALA A 35 4.74 1.99 1.98
C ALA A 35 3.39 1.77 1.28
N PHE A 36 3.39 1.08 0.13
CA PHE A 36 2.18 0.73 -0.60
C PHE A 36 1.31 -0.27 0.19
N LEU A 37 1.90 -1.23 0.89
CA LEU A 37 1.18 -2.13 1.79
C LEU A 37 0.52 -1.40 2.96
N LEU A 38 1.22 -0.45 3.59
CA LEU A 38 0.65 0.37 4.65
C LEU A 38 -0.53 1.20 4.14
N ALA A 39 -0.41 1.78 2.95
CA ALA A 39 -1.49 2.52 2.30
C ALA A 39 -2.73 1.66 2.07
N ASN A 40 -2.54 0.41 1.64
CA ASN A 40 -3.65 -0.54 1.46
C ASN A 40 -4.40 -0.78 2.78
N PHE A 41 -3.70 -0.94 3.91
CA PHE A 41 -4.36 -1.12 5.21
C PHE A 41 -5.15 0.11 5.67
N LEU A 42 -4.62 1.32 5.47
CA LEU A 42 -5.33 2.56 5.74
C LEU A 42 -6.62 2.65 4.90
N MET A 43 -6.52 2.28 3.62
CA MET A 43 -7.66 2.27 2.71
C MET A 43 -8.67 1.15 2.98
N VAL A 44 -8.25 0.00 3.49
CA VAL A 44 -9.16 -1.05 3.98
C VAL A 44 -9.99 -0.51 5.14
N GLY A 45 -9.35 0.17 6.11
CA GLY A 45 -10.05 0.80 7.23
C GLY A 45 -11.07 1.83 6.78
N PHE A 46 -10.71 2.69 5.81
CA PHE A 46 -11.63 3.66 5.21
C PHE A 46 -12.79 2.96 4.47
N ALA A 47 -12.49 1.96 3.64
CA ALA A 47 -13.49 1.26 2.85
C ALA A 47 -14.51 0.53 3.72
N LEU A 48 -14.06 -0.14 4.80
CA LEU A 48 -14.95 -0.82 5.75
C LEU A 48 -15.83 0.18 6.50
N ALA A 49 -15.25 1.29 6.96
CA ALA A 49 -15.99 2.29 7.74
C ALA A 49 -16.97 3.12 6.89
N GLY A 50 -16.68 3.30 5.59
CA GLY A 50 -17.54 4.00 4.62
C GLY A 50 -18.47 3.10 3.80
N GLY A 51 -18.39 1.77 3.95
CA GLY A 51 -19.19 0.82 3.17
C GLY A 51 -18.80 0.71 1.68
N HIS A 52 -17.55 1.04 1.34
CA HIS A 52 -17.06 1.04 -0.05
C HIS A 52 -16.52 -0.33 -0.48
N TRP A 53 -17.40 -1.28 -0.77
CA TRP A 53 -17.03 -2.67 -1.08
C TRP A 53 -16.15 -2.86 -2.33
N GLY A 54 -16.35 -2.03 -3.36
CA GLY A 54 -15.48 -2.04 -4.55
C GLY A 54 -14.05 -1.62 -4.22
N LEU A 55 -13.90 -0.56 -3.41
CA LEU A 55 -12.60 -0.11 -2.92
C LEU A 55 -11.95 -1.17 -2.03
N LEU A 56 -12.71 -1.80 -1.13
CA LEU A 56 -12.21 -2.90 -0.30
C LEU A 56 -11.65 -4.05 -1.13
N THR A 57 -12.39 -4.47 -2.16
CA THR A 57 -11.97 -5.55 -3.07
C THR A 57 -10.67 -5.19 -3.78
N GLN A 58 -10.55 -3.94 -4.25
CA GLN A 58 -9.30 -3.42 -4.83
C GLN A 58 -8.14 -3.47 -3.84
N GLN A 59 -8.34 -3.06 -2.58
CA GLN A 59 -7.27 -3.08 -1.58
C GLN A 59 -6.83 -4.49 -1.19
N VAL A 60 -7.74 -5.47 -1.23
CA VAL A 60 -7.36 -6.89 -1.07
C VAL A 60 -6.45 -7.33 -2.21
N GLY A 61 -6.81 -7.02 -3.46
CA GLY A 61 -5.96 -7.30 -4.62
C GLY A 61 -4.58 -6.61 -4.55
N PHE A 62 -4.56 -5.34 -4.15
CA PHE A 62 -3.33 -4.58 -3.93
C PHE A 62 -2.50 -5.11 -2.77
N THR A 63 -3.12 -5.64 -1.73
CA THR A 63 -2.41 -6.31 -0.63
C THR A 63 -1.63 -7.53 -1.16
N PHE A 64 -2.27 -8.38 -1.97
CA PHE A 64 -1.59 -9.54 -2.55
C PHE A 64 -0.44 -9.14 -3.49
N THR A 65 -0.63 -8.13 -4.34
CA THR A 65 0.44 -7.64 -5.23
C THR A 65 1.57 -6.99 -4.44
N SER A 66 1.28 -6.23 -3.37
CA SER A 66 2.30 -5.70 -2.48
C SER A 66 3.13 -6.81 -1.82
N LEU A 67 2.48 -7.84 -1.27
CA LEU A 67 3.18 -8.98 -0.65
C LEU A 67 4.05 -9.74 -1.67
N LEU A 68 3.55 -9.95 -2.88
CA LEU A 68 4.34 -10.55 -3.96
C LEU A 68 5.55 -9.67 -4.34
N GLY A 69 5.35 -8.36 -4.40
CA GLY A 69 6.41 -7.38 -4.64
C GLY A 69 7.49 -7.41 -3.57
N ILE A 70 7.11 -7.46 -2.29
CA ILE A 70 8.03 -7.61 -1.15
C ILE A 70 8.83 -8.91 -1.30
N TYR A 71 8.15 -10.03 -1.53
CA TYR A 71 8.79 -11.34 -1.71
C TYR A 71 9.81 -11.34 -2.86
N ARG A 72 9.46 -10.75 -4.01
CA ARG A 72 10.34 -10.67 -5.19
C ARG A 72 11.47 -9.66 -5.05
N SER A 73 11.30 -8.61 -4.25
CA SER A 73 12.27 -7.53 -4.11
C SER A 73 13.57 -7.94 -3.40
N GLY A 74 13.67 -9.17 -2.88
CA GLY A 74 14.87 -9.65 -2.18
C GLY A 74 15.03 -9.08 -0.78
N LEU A 75 14.06 -8.31 -0.26
CA LEU A 75 14.04 -7.76 1.11
C LEU A 75 14.16 -8.89 2.18
N LEU A 76 13.63 -10.07 1.87
CA LEU A 76 13.74 -11.29 2.70
C LEU A 76 14.91 -12.20 2.30
N ARG A 77 15.59 -11.90 1.18
CA ARG A 77 16.75 -12.66 0.70
C ARG A 77 18.02 -12.01 1.26
N SER A 78 18.27 -12.28 2.52
CA SER A 78 19.59 -12.08 3.13
C SER A 78 20.55 -13.12 2.57
N GLU A 79 21.03 -12.92 1.34
CA GLU A 79 22.32 -13.50 0.97
C GLU A 79 23.38 -12.45 1.30
N ARG A 80 24.03 -12.69 2.44
CA ARG A 80 25.37 -12.20 2.76
C ARG A 80 26.37 -12.73 1.75
#